data_AF-A0A5N7D6S2-F1
#
_entry.id   AF-A0A5N7D6S2-F1
#
_cell.length_a   1.000
_cell.length_b   1.000
_cell.length_c   1.000
_cell.angle_alpha   90.00
_cell.angle_beta   90.00
_cell.angle_gamma   90.00
#
_symmetry.space_group_name_H-M   'P 1'
#
loop_
_entity.id
_entity.type
_entity.pdbx_description
1 polymer ?
#
loop_
_entity_poly.entity_id
_entity_poly.type
_entity_poly.pdbx_seq_one_letter_code
_entity_poly.pdbx_strand_id
1 'polypeptide(L)'
;MENGHWAVQCHGWMCLTDSKLQQLREASGRVRNNWRWHKVRWGIVKDFIADEPPSCQDERFRLIISNFSVPKRGQILPRDVKKENYRGELIVDLGSTVTFPFYRYFARQTDLDKFFEALDQFGLPAWDR
;
A
#
# COMPACT_ATOMS: atom_id res chain seq x y z
N MET A 1 -20.02 6.25 5.03
CA MET A 1 -18.57 5.93 5.07
C MET A 1 -18.26 5.15 3.81
N GLU A 2 -17.56 5.76 2.86
CA GLU A 2 -17.07 5.05 1.66
C GLU A 2 -15.89 4.19 2.10
N ASN A 3 -16.19 2.94 2.45
CA ASN A 3 -15.20 1.97 2.88
C ASN A 3 -14.30 1.62 1.69
N GLY A 4 -12.98 1.78 1.82
CA GLY A 4 -12.00 0.97 1.10
C GLY A 4 -11.78 1.19 -0.41
N HIS A 5 -12.45 2.11 -1.11
CA HIS A 5 -12.30 2.23 -2.57
C HIS A 5 -10.92 2.73 -3.08
N TRP A 6 -9.95 2.95 -2.20
CA TRP A 6 -8.61 3.43 -2.56
C TRP A 6 -7.51 2.40 -2.29
N ALA A 7 -7.82 1.30 -1.57
CA ALA A 7 -6.87 0.26 -1.21
C ALA A 7 -7.52 -1.11 -1.20
N VAL A 8 -6.72 -2.16 -1.42
CA VAL A 8 -7.21 -3.53 -1.45
C VAL A 8 -7.84 -3.95 -0.12
N GLN A 9 -8.95 -4.69 -0.18
CA GLN A 9 -9.60 -5.17 1.02
C GLN A 9 -8.73 -6.22 1.73
N CYS A 10 -8.59 -6.05 3.04
CA CYS A 10 -7.91 -7.00 3.91
C CYS A 10 -8.95 -7.80 4.71
N HIS A 11 -8.87 -9.12 4.65
CA HIS A 11 -9.79 -10.05 5.33
C HIS A 11 -9.30 -10.48 6.72
N GLY A 12 -8.10 -10.04 7.11
CA GLY A 12 -7.52 -10.29 8.42
C GLY A 12 -6.22 -11.07 8.33
N TRP A 13 -5.95 -11.85 9.38
CA TRP A 13 -4.69 -12.57 9.54
C TRP A 13 -4.92 -14.07 9.48
N MET A 14 -4.01 -14.79 8.87
CA MET A 14 -3.99 -16.25 8.88
C MET A 14 -2.67 -16.77 9.44
N CYS A 15 -2.76 -17.82 10.26
CA CYS A 15 -1.58 -18.58 10.66
C CYS A 15 -1.16 -19.50 9.50
N LEU A 16 0.11 -19.43 9.12
CA LEU A 16 0.72 -20.21 8.07
C LEU A 16 1.21 -21.54 8.66
N THR A 17 0.71 -22.64 8.10
CA THR A 17 1.30 -23.96 8.32
C THR A 17 2.67 -24.03 7.65
N ASP A 18 3.51 -24.98 8.06
CA ASP A 18 4.84 -25.14 7.48
C ASP A 18 4.78 -25.37 5.96
N SER A 19 3.76 -26.10 5.48
CA SER A 19 3.50 -26.30 4.05
C SER A 19 3.17 -24.99 3.32
N LYS A 20 2.26 -24.16 3.85
CA LYS A 20 1.95 -22.85 3.25
C LYS A 20 3.14 -21.90 3.25
N LEU A 21 3.92 -21.92 4.34
CA LEU A 21 5.14 -21.14 4.44
C LEU A 21 6.19 -21.57 3.40
N GLN A 22 6.30 -22.89 3.14
CA GLN A 22 7.19 -23.40 2.10
C GLN A 22 6.74 -22.98 0.70
N GLN A 23 5.47 -23.10 0.36
CA GLN A 23 4.93 -22.65 -0.93
C GLN A 23 5.19 -21.15 -1.17
N LEU A 24 5.00 -20.32 -0.13
CA LEU A 24 5.32 -18.90 -0.21
C LEU A 24 6.81 -18.64 -0.45
N ARG A 25 7.71 -19.43 0.15
CA ARG A 25 9.15 -19.29 -0.10
C ARG A 25 9.50 -19.61 -1.56
N GLU A 26 8.90 -20.64 -2.12
CA GLU A 26 9.10 -21.01 -3.52
C GLU A 26 8.60 -19.91 -4.46
N ALA A 27 7.44 -19.32 -4.15
CA ALA A 27 6.86 -18.23 -4.95
C ALA A 27 7.57 -16.87 -4.77
N SER A 28 8.13 -16.58 -3.59
CA SER A 28 8.74 -15.27 -3.27
C SER A 28 10.15 -15.09 -3.85
N GLY A 29 10.73 -16.11 -4.48
CA GLY A 29 12.08 -16.07 -5.03
C GLY A 29 13.18 -15.92 -3.98
N ARG A 30 14.31 -15.29 -4.32
CA ARG A 30 15.43 -15.03 -3.38
C ARG A 30 15.01 -14.01 -2.31
N VAL A 31 14.36 -14.48 -1.26
CA VAL A 31 14.11 -13.68 -0.05
C VAL A 31 15.47 -13.33 0.56
N ARG A 32 15.69 -12.05 0.89
CA ARG A 32 16.88 -11.61 1.66
C ARG A 32 17.04 -12.54 2.86
N ASN A 33 18.26 -13.01 3.10
CA ASN A 33 18.59 -13.97 4.15
C ASN A 33 18.41 -13.34 5.55
N ASN A 34 17.16 -13.10 5.93
CA ASN A 34 16.76 -12.51 7.19
C ASN A 34 16.38 -13.66 8.10
N TRP A 35 17.26 -13.93 9.06
CA TRP A 35 17.08 -14.98 10.05
C TRP A 35 15.74 -14.88 10.80
N ARG A 36 15.01 -13.77 10.80
CA ARG A 36 13.71 -13.68 11.47
C ARG A 36 12.55 -14.28 10.67
N TRP A 37 12.73 -14.58 9.38
CA TRP A 37 11.66 -15.11 8.52
C TRP A 37 11.14 -16.48 8.95
N HIS A 38 11.96 -17.34 9.60
CA HIS A 38 11.47 -18.61 10.15
C HIS A 38 10.47 -18.43 11.30
N LYS A 39 10.38 -17.21 11.88
CA LYS A 39 9.43 -16.86 12.94
C LYS A 39 8.14 -16.23 12.40
N VAL A 40 8.09 -15.89 11.11
CA VAL A 40 6.92 -15.26 10.49
C VAL A 40 5.90 -16.34 10.14
N ARG A 41 5.02 -16.64 11.11
CA ARG A 41 3.91 -17.59 10.95
C ARG A 41 2.58 -16.93 10.66
N TRP A 42 2.52 -15.61 10.54
CA TRP A 42 1.29 -14.88 10.28
C TRP A 42 1.40 -14.14 8.95
N GLY A 43 0.39 -14.33 8.10
CA GLY A 43 0.22 -13.59 6.85
C GLY A 43 -1.07 -12.78 6.90
N ILE A 44 -1.08 -11.63 6.23
CA ILE A 44 -2.30 -10.87 5.99
C ILE A 44 -2.99 -11.46 4.76
N VAL A 45 -4.30 -11.72 4.86
CA VAL A 45 -5.13 -12.16 3.75
C VAL A 45 -5.76 -10.93 3.11
N LYS A 46 -5.58 -10.76 1.81
CA LYS A 46 -6.08 -9.63 1.02
C LYS A 46 -6.73 -10.14 -0.26
N ASP A 47 -7.59 -9.33 -0.87
CA ASP A 47 -8.06 -9.62 -2.22
C ASP A 47 -6.90 -9.68 -3.21
N PHE A 48 -6.99 -10.63 -4.12
CA PHE A 48 -6.06 -10.74 -5.23
C PHE A 48 -6.62 -9.99 -6.43
N ILE A 49 -5.89 -8.99 -6.90
CA ILE A 49 -6.22 -8.20 -8.08
C ILE A 49 -5.12 -8.49 -9.10
N ALA A 50 -5.52 -9.05 -10.24
CA ALA A 50 -4.61 -9.41 -11.34
C ALA A 50 -4.29 -8.24 -12.26
N ASP A 51 -5.01 -7.13 -12.13
CA ASP A 51 -4.86 -5.96 -13.00
C ASP A 51 -3.52 -5.27 -12.76
N GLU A 52 -2.79 -5.03 -13.85
CA GLU A 52 -1.59 -4.22 -13.84
C GLU A 52 -1.95 -2.74 -13.56
N PRO A 53 -1.11 -2.01 -12.81
CA PRO A 53 -1.34 -0.60 -12.56
C PRO A 53 -1.26 0.21 -13.88
N PRO A 54 -2.16 1.19 -14.07
CA PRO A 54 -2.19 2.00 -15.29
C PRO A 54 -0.88 2.78 -15.50
N SER A 55 -0.59 3.22 -16.72
CA SER A 55 0.46 4.23 -16.98
C SER A 55 -0.05 5.63 -16.61
N CYS A 56 0.84 6.59 -16.38
CA CYS A 56 0.46 7.99 -16.10
C CYS A 56 -0.33 8.66 -17.23
N GLN A 57 -0.29 8.11 -18.44
CA GLN A 57 -1.06 8.60 -19.60
C GLN A 57 -2.48 8.01 -19.69
N ASP A 58 -2.76 6.93 -18.95
CA ASP A 58 -4.07 6.28 -18.92
C ASP A 58 -5.07 7.14 -18.12
N GLU A 59 -6.32 7.21 -18.56
CA GLU A 59 -7.38 7.92 -17.83
C GLU A 59 -7.60 7.33 -16.43
N ARG A 60 -7.39 6.02 -16.25
CA ARG A 60 -7.46 5.34 -14.95
C ARG A 60 -6.42 5.85 -13.94
N PHE A 61 -5.31 6.43 -14.40
CA PHE A 61 -4.37 7.08 -13.48
C PHE A 61 -4.98 8.30 -12.78
N ARG A 62 -5.91 9.02 -13.43
CA ARG A 62 -6.63 10.11 -12.79
C ARG A 62 -7.52 9.61 -11.66
N LEU A 63 -8.08 8.41 -11.78
CA LEU A 63 -8.82 7.77 -10.69
C LEU A 63 -7.92 7.54 -9.49
N ILE A 64 -6.69 7.04 -9.68
CA ILE A 64 -5.70 6.87 -8.59
C ILE A 64 -5.48 8.19 -7.85
N ILE A 65 -5.24 9.29 -8.57
CA ILE A 65 -5.05 10.61 -7.95
C ILE A 65 -6.32 11.05 -7.21
N SER A 66 -7.50 10.86 -7.80
CA SER A 66 -8.78 11.23 -7.15
C SER A 66 -9.07 10.43 -5.88
N ASN A 67 -8.62 9.17 -5.83
CA ASN A 67 -8.80 8.27 -4.69
C ASN A 67 -8.06 8.74 -3.44
N PHE A 68 -7.02 9.57 -3.58
CA PHE A 68 -6.32 10.18 -2.44
C PHE A 68 -7.19 11.14 -1.61
N SER A 69 -8.35 11.56 -2.13
CA SER A 69 -9.35 12.28 -1.34
C SER A 69 -9.83 11.48 -0.11
N VAL A 70 -9.83 10.15 -0.18
CA VAL A 70 -10.20 9.27 0.94
C VAL A 70 -9.16 9.31 2.07
N PRO A 71 -7.87 8.96 1.84
CA PRO A 71 -6.85 9.07 2.88
C PRO A 71 -6.65 10.52 3.36
N LYS A 72 -6.83 11.54 2.51
CA LYS A 72 -6.77 12.96 2.93
C LYS A 72 -7.84 13.26 3.98
N ARG A 73 -9.11 12.91 3.72
CA ARG A 73 -10.22 13.06 4.66
C ARG A 73 -10.02 12.25 5.95
N GLY A 74 -9.45 11.06 5.82
CA GLY A 74 -9.17 10.16 6.94
C GLY A 74 -7.90 10.50 7.74
N GLN A 75 -7.17 11.55 7.36
CA GLN A 75 -5.85 11.89 7.90
C GLN A 75 -4.89 10.68 7.89
N ILE A 76 -4.80 10.02 6.74
CA ILE A 76 -3.98 8.83 6.50
C ILE A 76 -2.83 9.21 5.57
N LEU A 77 -1.60 8.91 5.97
CA LEU A 77 -0.38 9.09 5.19
C LEU A 77 0.07 7.74 4.61
N PRO A 78 -0.16 7.44 3.32
CA PRO A 78 0.13 6.13 2.73
C PRO A 78 1.61 5.80 2.51
N ARG A 79 2.51 6.80 2.52
CA ARG A 79 3.98 6.72 2.37
C ARG A 79 4.51 6.03 1.11
N ASP A 80 4.26 4.74 0.90
CA ASP A 80 4.86 3.94 -0.17
C ASP A 80 3.95 3.82 -1.40
N VAL A 81 3.69 4.96 -2.03
CA VAL A 81 2.72 5.11 -3.14
C VAL A 81 3.31 4.87 -4.52
N LYS A 82 4.31 3.99 -4.64
CA LYS A 82 4.95 3.66 -5.91
C LYS A 82 4.07 2.70 -6.73
N LYS A 83 4.24 2.71 -8.05
CA LYS A 83 3.45 1.90 -8.99
C LYS A 83 3.46 0.41 -8.65
N GLU A 84 4.57 -0.13 -8.16
CA GLU A 84 4.68 -1.56 -7.81
C GLU A 84 3.71 -1.98 -6.69
N ASN A 85 3.31 -1.02 -5.85
CA ASN A 85 2.40 -1.22 -4.73
C ASN A 85 0.93 -0.99 -5.11
N TYR A 86 0.61 -0.98 -6.41
CA TYR A 86 -0.77 -0.90 -6.91
C TYR A 86 -1.12 -2.10 -7.78
N ARG A 87 -2.41 -2.43 -7.79
CA ARG A 87 -3.04 -3.32 -8.77
C ARG A 87 -4.34 -2.67 -9.22
N GLY A 88 -4.48 -2.45 -10.53
CA GLY A 88 -5.49 -1.53 -11.06
C GLY A 88 -5.35 -0.13 -10.44
N GLU A 89 -6.45 0.44 -9.94
CA GLU A 89 -6.43 1.73 -9.24
C GLU A 89 -6.26 1.64 -7.71
N LEU A 90 -6.02 0.45 -7.16
CA LEU A 90 -6.01 0.20 -5.72
C LEU A 90 -4.59 -0.02 -5.18
N ILE A 91 -4.30 0.59 -4.03
CA ILE A 91 -3.07 0.34 -3.27
C ILE A 91 -3.14 -1.03 -2.61
N VAL A 92 -2.14 -1.88 -2.85
CA VAL A 92 -2.07 -3.22 -2.24
C VAL A 92 -1.18 -3.27 -1.00
N ASP A 93 -0.23 -2.35 -0.85
CA ASP A 93 0.65 -2.28 0.32
C ASP A 93 0.43 -1.02 1.15
N LEU A 94 -0.08 -1.22 2.37
CA LEU A 94 -0.28 -0.19 3.38
C LEU A 94 0.62 -0.41 4.60
N GLY A 95 1.64 -1.28 4.51
CA GLY A 95 2.49 -1.67 5.65
C GLY A 95 3.27 -0.51 6.28
N SER A 96 3.47 0.58 5.54
CA SER A 96 4.12 1.81 6.00
C SER A 96 3.15 2.98 6.24
N THR A 97 1.85 2.74 6.08
CA THR A 97 0.82 3.77 6.23
C THR A 97 0.69 4.23 7.68
N VAL A 98 0.49 5.54 7.87
CA VAL A 98 0.30 6.15 9.19
C VAL A 98 -1.09 6.78 9.26
N THR A 99 -1.82 6.55 10.35
CA THR A 99 -3.12 7.17 10.63
C THR A 99 -2.95 8.22 11.72
N PHE A 100 -3.49 9.43 11.52
CA PHE A 100 -3.45 10.49 12.51
C PHE A 100 -4.72 10.51 13.38
N PRO A 101 -4.64 10.91 14.66
CA PRO A 101 -3.41 11.29 15.37
C PRO A 101 -2.49 10.08 15.64
N PHE A 102 -1.18 10.25 15.43
CA PHE A 102 -0.16 9.22 15.67
C PHE A 102 0.90 9.71 16.66
N TYR A 103 1.64 8.78 17.25
CA TYR A 103 2.77 9.13 18.11
C TYR A 103 3.88 9.83 17.29
N ARG A 104 4.19 11.08 17.67
CA ARG A 104 5.02 12.04 16.90
C ARG A 104 6.41 11.54 16.50
N TYR A 105 6.93 10.51 17.16
CA TYR A 105 8.23 9.93 16.84
C TYR A 105 8.28 9.32 15.43
N PHE A 106 7.16 8.77 14.95
CA PHE A 106 7.14 8.04 13.67
C PHE A 106 6.64 8.89 12.49
N ALA A 107 5.80 9.90 12.75
CA ALA A 107 5.32 10.84 11.75
C ALA A 107 4.91 12.16 12.41
N ARG A 108 5.05 13.26 11.68
CA ARG A 108 4.58 14.60 12.07
C ARG A 108 3.40 15.00 11.21
N GLN A 109 2.53 15.85 11.75
CA GLN A 109 1.41 16.43 10.98
C GLN A 109 1.92 17.11 9.69
N THR A 110 3.06 17.78 9.77
CA THR A 110 3.73 18.40 8.62
C THR A 110 4.10 17.42 7.51
N ASP A 111 4.29 16.13 7.81
CA ASP A 111 4.57 15.12 6.79
C ASP A 111 3.31 14.78 5.99
N LEU A 112 2.14 14.75 6.66
CA LEU A 112 0.83 14.59 6.03
C LEU A 112 0.53 15.79 5.12
N ASP A 113 0.70 17.01 5.65
CA ASP A 113 0.36 18.25 4.95
C ASP A 113 1.22 18.40 3.69
N LYS A 114 2.55 18.25 3.82
CA LYS A 114 3.48 18.30 2.69
C LYS A 114 3.19 17.24 1.63
N PHE A 115 2.80 16.03 2.04
CA PHE A 115 2.45 14.98 1.09
C PHE A 115 1.26 15.39 0.23
N PHE A 116 0.17 15.87 0.84
CA PHE A 116 -1.01 16.26 0.08
C PHE A 116 -0.84 17.57 -0.69
N GLU A 117 -0.06 18.53 -0.20
CA GLU A 117 0.33 19.73 -0.95
C GLU A 117 1.11 19.36 -2.22
N ALA A 118 2.10 18.47 -2.09
CA ALA A 118 2.88 17.99 -3.24
C ALA A 118 2.03 17.19 -4.22
N LEU A 119 1.10 16.36 -3.72
CA LEU A 119 0.16 15.62 -4.55
C LEU A 119 -0.76 16.55 -5.35
N ASP A 120 -1.32 17.58 -4.70
CA ASP A 120 -2.20 18.55 -5.35
C ASP A 120 -1.44 19.36 -6.42
N GLN A 121 -0.16 19.67 -6.18
CA GLN A 121 0.66 20.47 -7.10
C GLN A 121 1.28 19.68 -8.25
N PHE A 122 1.69 18.42 -8.01
CA PHE A 122 2.54 17.66 -8.93
C PHE A 122 2.02 16.25 -9.27
N GLY A 123 0.96 15.77 -8.61
CA GLY A 123 0.49 14.38 -8.73
C GLY A 123 1.51 13.36 -8.21
N LEU A 124 1.67 12.24 -8.92
CA LEU A 124 2.68 11.20 -8.63
C LEU A 124 3.76 11.21 -9.73
N PRO A 125 4.78 12.09 -9.66
CA PRO A 125 5.71 12.34 -10.77
C PRO A 125 6.70 11.18 -11.05
N ALA A 126 6.83 10.23 -10.12
CA ALA A 126 7.70 9.06 -10.27
C ALA A 126 6.94 7.78 -10.67
N TRP A 127 5.69 7.90 -11.14
CA TRP A 127 4.83 6.74 -11.37
C TRP A 127 5.36 5.74 -12.40
N ASP A 128 5.84 6.22 -13.56
CA ASP A 128 6.39 5.37 -14.62
C ASP A 128 7.94 5.38 -14.64
N ARG A 129 8.58 5.84 -13.56
CA ARG A 129 10.05 5.95 -13.46
C ARG A 129 10.68 4.79 -12.71
#